data_AF-A0A8T6DU49-F1
#
_entry.id   AF-A0A8T6DU49-F1
#
_cell.length_a   1.000
_cell.length_b   1.000
_cell.length_c   1.000
_cell.angle_alpha   90.00
_cell.angle_beta   90.00
_cell.angle_gamma   90.00
#
_symmetry.space_group_name_H-M   'P 1'
#
loop_
_entity.id
_entity.type
_entity.pdbx_description
1 polymer ?
#
loop_
_entity_poly.entity_id
_entity_poly.type
_entity_poly.pdbx_seq_one_letter_code
_entity_poly.pdbx_strand_id
1 'polypeptide(L)'
;MQMRIEWRYRNDEDALLTVDEEGATALEVWELDRALLSDFLNLMTSLDTHRRESIVDNSQRDPQDWGRLVIARSDDGDVLRIDPELYWDRVAHWFRSQGGDPNPWQRRA
;
A
#
# COMPACT_ATOMS: atom_id res chain seq x y z
N MET A 1 4.66 10.50 16.08
CA MET A 1 3.94 10.95 14.88
C MET A 1 3.22 9.73 14.40
N GLN A 2 1.89 9.76 14.33
CA GLN A 2 1.18 8.66 13.68
C GLN A 2 1.35 8.81 12.18
N MET A 3 1.63 7.71 11.51
CA MET A 3 1.74 7.65 10.06
C MET A 3 0.64 6.76 9.53
N ARG A 4 0.29 6.96 8.26
CA ARG A 4 -0.68 6.11 7.59
C ARG A 4 -0.05 5.54 6.33
N ILE A 5 -0.40 4.30 6.03
CA ILE A 5 0.10 3.60 4.87
C ILE A 5 -1.06 3.41 3.91
N GLU A 6 -0.92 3.95 2.71
CA GLU A 6 -1.97 3.98 1.71
C GLU A 6 -1.59 3.15 0.50
N TRP A 7 -2.47 2.23 0.10
CA TRP A 7 -2.41 1.62 -1.22
C TRP A 7 -3.19 2.50 -2.19
N ARG A 8 -2.47 3.02 -3.19
CA ARG A 8 -3.00 3.87 -4.26
C ARG A 8 -2.89 3.17 -5.61
N TYR A 9 -3.84 3.50 -6.49
CA TYR A 9 -3.98 2.89 -7.80
C TYR A 9 -4.16 3.95 -8.90
N ARG A 10 -3.34 3.89 -9.96
CA ARG A 10 -3.40 4.77 -11.14
C ARG A 10 -2.95 4.05 -12.41
N ASN A 11 -3.79 4.03 -13.44
CA ASN A 11 -3.44 3.53 -14.79
C ASN A 11 -2.74 2.15 -14.80
N ASP A 12 -3.36 1.14 -14.17
CA ASP A 12 -2.81 -0.21 -13.99
C ASP A 12 -1.57 -0.34 -13.08
N GLU A 13 -1.05 0.77 -12.55
CA GLU A 13 0.04 0.80 -11.58
C GLU A 13 -0.51 0.91 -10.15
N ASP A 14 0.04 0.10 -9.26
CA ASP A 14 -0.26 0.12 -7.84
C ASP A 14 0.99 0.57 -7.06
N ALA A 15 0.79 1.43 -6.07
CA ALA A 15 1.85 1.92 -5.20
C ALA A 15 1.40 1.89 -3.73
N LEU A 16 2.35 1.66 -2.83
CA LEU A 16 2.16 1.96 -1.41
C LEU A 16 2.84 3.28 -1.08
N LEU A 17 2.16 4.10 -0.29
CA LEU A 17 2.68 5.36 0.22
C LEU A 17 2.71 5.32 1.74
N THR A 18 3.78 5.81 2.35
CA THR A 18 3.67 6.36 3.70
C THR A 18 3.23 7.80 3.58
N VAL A 19 2.17 8.19 4.27
CA VAL A 19 1.70 9.56 4.34
C VAL A 19 1.70 10.07 5.78
N ASP A 20 1.74 11.39 5.94
CA ASP A 20 1.52 12.02 7.23
C ASP A 20 0.13 11.68 7.82
N GLU A 21 -0.05 12.02 9.09
CA GLU A 21 -1.29 11.77 9.83
C GLU A 21 -2.52 12.39 9.16
N GLU A 22 -2.34 13.51 8.46
CA GLU A 22 -3.41 14.22 7.74
C GLU A 22 -3.68 13.63 6.36
N GLY A 23 -2.74 12.85 5.80
CA GLY A 23 -2.80 12.26 4.47
C GLY A 23 -2.63 13.31 3.38
N ALA A 24 -2.00 14.43 3.75
CA ALA A 24 -1.75 15.56 2.89
C ALA A 24 -0.41 15.41 2.16
N THR A 25 0.55 14.71 2.77
CA THR A 25 1.91 14.58 2.23
C THR A 25 2.37 13.13 2.20
N ALA A 26 2.77 12.65 1.03
CA ALA A 26 3.54 11.42 0.88
C ALA A 26 4.98 11.63 1.36
N LEU A 27 5.36 10.83 2.35
CA LEU A 27 6.66 10.80 2.99
C LEU A 27 7.57 9.73 2.40
N GLU A 28 7.00 8.60 1.96
CA GLU A 28 7.70 7.53 1.27
C GLU A 28 6.80 6.91 0.20
N VAL A 29 7.42 6.38 -0.87
CA VAL A 29 6.75 5.69 -1.96
C VAL A 29 7.44 4.36 -2.18
N TRP A 30 6.66 3.29 -2.26
CA TRP A 30 7.17 1.96 -2.57
C TRP A 30 6.52 1.41 -3.83
N GLU A 31 7.36 0.91 -4.74
CA GLU A 31 6.91 -0.01 -5.78
C GLU A 31 6.46 -1.32 -5.14
N LEU A 32 5.29 -1.80 -5.53
CA LEU A 32 4.74 -3.01 -4.95
C LEU A 32 5.44 -4.26 -5.45
N ASP A 33 6.02 -5.01 -4.51
CA ASP A 33 6.34 -6.41 -4.70
C ASP A 33 5.41 -7.32 -3.88
N ARG A 34 5.54 -8.63 -4.10
CA ARG A 34 4.65 -9.63 -3.47
C ARG A 34 4.79 -9.68 -1.98
N ALA A 35 6.01 -9.61 -1.46
CA ALA A 35 6.26 -9.67 -0.04
C ALA A 35 5.70 -8.42 0.64
N LEU A 36 5.93 -7.25 0.05
CA LEU A 36 5.46 -5.97 0.54
C LEU A 36 3.93 -5.90 0.56
N LEU A 37 3.25 -6.23 -0.53
CA LEU A 37 1.79 -6.22 -0.55
C LEU A 37 1.21 -7.28 0.39
N SER A 38 1.83 -8.46 0.47
CA SER A 38 1.35 -9.53 1.37
C SER A 38 1.52 -9.13 2.84
N ASP A 39 2.64 -8.50 3.21
CA ASP A 39 2.85 -7.97 4.55
C ASP A 39 1.85 -6.83 4.83
N PHE A 40 1.70 -5.89 3.90
CA PHE A 40 0.72 -4.79 4.00
C PHE A 40 -0.72 -5.26 4.16
N LEU A 41 -1.13 -6.35 3.52
CA LEU A 41 -2.50 -6.88 3.63
C LEU A 41 -2.72 -7.70 4.91
N ASN A 42 -1.66 -8.25 5.50
CA ASN A 42 -1.78 -9.18 6.63
C ASN A 42 -1.18 -8.59 7.92
N LEU A 43 0.15 -8.59 8.02
CA LEU A 43 0.88 -8.45 9.28
C LEU A 43 1.38 -7.04 9.56
N MET A 44 1.65 -6.23 8.53
CA MET A 44 2.28 -4.90 8.63
C MET A 44 3.63 -4.87 9.37
N THR A 45 4.23 -6.02 9.62
CA THR A 45 5.42 -6.16 10.46
C THR A 45 6.72 -5.82 9.76
N SER A 46 6.74 -5.85 8.42
CA SER A 46 7.93 -5.65 7.60
C SER A 46 7.97 -4.26 6.96
N LEU A 47 6.88 -3.50 7.08
CA LEU A 47 6.83 -2.08 6.74
C LEU A 47 7.54 -1.29 7.83
N ASP A 48 8.87 -1.26 7.75
CA ASP A 48 9.70 -0.41 8.62
C ASP A 48 9.48 1.05 8.23
N THR A 49 8.38 1.63 8.72
CA THR A 49 8.01 3.05 8.54
C THR A 49 8.95 3.99 9.30
N HIS A 50 9.88 3.43 10.06
CA HIS A 50 10.88 4.17 10.80
C HIS A 50 12.11 4.42 9.93
N ARG A 51 11.93 5.39 9.03
CA ARG A 51 12.97 6.30 8.55
C ARG A 51 14.02 5.63 7.67
N ARG A 52 13.72 5.52 6.38
CA ARG A 52 14.74 5.83 5.37
C ARG A 52 14.57 7.30 4.99
N GLU A 53 15.67 8.02 4.80
CA GLU A 53 15.64 9.34 4.17
C GLU A 53 15.26 9.16 2.68
N SER A 54 14.02 8.75 2.44
CA SER A 54 13.41 8.75 1.11
C SER A 54 13.11 10.21 0.79
N ILE A 55 13.96 10.83 -0.02
CA ILE A 55 13.66 12.12 -0.62
C ILE A 55 12.59 11.86 -1.67
N VAL A 56 11.32 11.85 -1.25
CA VAL A 56 10.20 11.89 -2.21
C VAL A 56 10.33 13.21 -2.97
N ASP A 57 10.43 13.10 -4.30
CA ASP A 57 10.49 14.25 -5.19
C ASP A 57 9.30 15.18 -4.90
N ASN A 58 9.50 16.50 -4.96
CA ASN A 58 8.42 17.44 -4.67
C ASN A 58 7.17 17.21 -5.55
N SER A 59 7.35 16.69 -6.76
CA SER A 59 6.26 16.32 -7.68
C SER A 59 5.49 15.06 -7.28
N GLN A 60 5.98 14.31 -6.28
CA GLN A 60 5.41 13.05 -5.83
C GLN A 60 4.83 13.12 -4.40
N ARG A 61 4.83 14.32 -3.80
CA ARG A 61 4.39 14.54 -2.42
C ARG A 61 2.87 14.60 -2.25
N ASP A 62 2.10 14.90 -3.29
CA ASP A 62 0.64 14.86 -3.19
C ASP A 62 0.17 13.40 -3.35
N PRO A 63 -0.44 12.78 -2.31
CA PRO A 63 -0.93 11.41 -2.42
C PRO A 63 -2.02 11.22 -3.49
N GLN A 64 -2.73 12.29 -3.87
CA GLN A 64 -3.76 12.21 -4.91
C GLN A 64 -3.18 12.03 -6.32
N ASP A 65 -1.94 12.49 -6.55
CA ASP A 65 -1.26 12.29 -7.83
C ASP A 65 -0.98 10.80 -8.09
N TRP A 66 -0.90 9.98 -7.03
CA TRP A 66 -0.75 8.53 -7.10
C TRP A 66 -2.06 7.78 -7.36
N GLY A 67 -3.17 8.50 -7.51
CA GLY A 67 -4.45 7.96 -7.94
C GLY A 67 -5.41 7.62 -6.80
N ARG A 68 -6.32 6.68 -7.08
CA ARG A 68 -7.43 6.36 -6.18
C ARG A 68 -6.93 5.58 -4.98
N LEU A 69 -7.40 5.98 -3.79
CA LEU A 69 -7.16 5.24 -2.56
C LEU A 69 -7.93 3.92 -2.58
N VAL A 70 -7.19 2.81 -2.45
CA VAL A 70 -7.72 1.46 -2.32
C VAL A 70 -8.01 1.17 -0.85
N ILE A 71 -7.00 1.33 0.00
CA ILE A 71 -7.07 1.10 1.44
C ILE A 71 -6.00 1.95 2.14
N ALA A 72 -6.33 2.47 3.32
CA ALA A 72 -5.42 3.13 4.24
C ALA A 72 -5.39 2.40 5.57
N ARG A 73 -4.19 2.13 6.09
CA ARG A 73 -3.96 1.56 7.42
C ARG A 73 -3.16 2.52 8.30
N SER A 74 -3.32 2.45 9.62
CA SER A 74 -2.36 3.07 10.53
C SER A 74 -1.02 2.33 10.48
N ASP A 75 0.01 2.94 11.04
CA ASP A 75 1.31 2.31 11.33
C ASP A 75 1.18 1.09 12.26
N ASP A 76 0.20 1.09 13.17
CA ASP A 76 -0.17 -0.08 13.99
C ASP A 76 -0.97 -1.16 13.22
N GLY A 77 -1.37 -0.87 11.97
CA GLY A 77 -2.08 -1.77 11.09
C GLY A 77 -3.61 -1.74 11.19
N ASP A 78 -4.21 -0.81 11.92
CA ASP A 78 -5.66 -0.65 11.93
C ASP A 78 -6.15 -0.15 10.56
N VAL A 79 -7.25 -0.70 10.05
CA VAL A 79 -7.85 -0.21 8.80
C VAL A 79 -8.57 1.11 9.06
N LEU A 80 -8.05 2.20 8.51
CA LEU A 80 -8.60 3.54 8.66
C LEU A 80 -9.63 3.88 7.58
N ARG A 81 -9.39 3.39 6.36
CA ARG A 81 -10.29 3.58 5.21
C ARG A 81 -10.10 2.46 4.19
N ILE A 82 -11.18 2.10 3.51
CA ILE A 82 -11.15 1.11 2.42
C ILE A 82 -12.23 1.45 1.39
N ASP A 83 -11.89 1.37 0.10
CA ASP A 83 -12.86 1.30 -0.99
C ASP A 83 -13.08 -0.21 -1.28
N PRO A 84 -14.20 -0.81 -0.85
CA PRO A 84 -14.37 -2.26 -0.88
C PRO A 84 -14.47 -2.83 -2.30
N GLU A 85 -14.99 -2.05 -3.26
CA GLU A 85 -15.06 -2.48 -4.66
C GLU A 85 -13.66 -2.47 -5.26
N LEU A 86 -12.93 -1.37 -5.08
CA LEU A 86 -11.57 -1.26 -5.61
C LEU A 86 -10.61 -2.24 -4.92
N TYR A 87 -10.79 -2.50 -3.62
CA TYR A 87 -9.93 -3.39 -2.85
C TYR A 87 -9.88 -4.80 -3.42
N TRP A 88 -11.04 -5.45 -3.57
CA TRP A 88 -11.07 -6.83 -4.07
C TRP A 88 -10.61 -6.93 -5.52
N ASP A 89 -10.98 -5.94 -6.35
CA ASP A 89 -10.55 -5.86 -7.74
C ASP A 89 -9.02 -5.75 -7.84
N ARG A 90 -8.40 -4.85 -7.06
CA ARG A 90 -6.94 -4.67 -7.09
C ARG A 90 -6.19 -5.85 -6.49
N VAL A 91 -6.66 -6.45 -5.39
CA VAL A 91 -6.06 -7.69 -4.86
C VAL A 91 -6.08 -8.79 -5.92
N ALA A 92 -7.24 -9.03 -6.55
CA ALA A 92 -7.36 -10.05 -7.56
C ALA A 92 -6.50 -9.75 -8.80
N HIS A 93 -6.44 -8.49 -9.24
CA HIS A 93 -5.63 -8.05 -10.37
C HIS A 93 -4.13 -8.25 -10.10
N TRP A 94 -3.63 -7.71 -9.00
CA TRP A 94 -2.20 -7.68 -8.69
C TRP A 94 -1.63 -9.08 -8.52
N PHE A 95 -2.30 -9.97 -7.80
CA PHE A 95 -1.80 -11.34 -7.63
C PHE A 95 -1.85 -12.15 -8.93
N ARG A 96 -2.88 -11.96 -9.76
CA ARG A 96 -2.94 -12.60 -11.10
C ARG A 96 -1.84 -12.11 -12.03
N SER A 97 -1.52 -10.81 -12.03
CA SER A 97 -0.45 -10.27 -12.89
C SER A 97 0.92 -10.82 -12.52
N GLN A 98 1.11 -11.24 -11.26
CA GLN A 98 2.34 -11.88 -10.76
C GLN A 98 2.30 -13.42 -10.81
N GLY A 99 1.29 -14.04 -11.42
CA GLY A 99 1.15 -15.50 -11.52
C GLY A 99 0.93 -16.21 -10.18
N GLY A 100 0.39 -15.50 -9.18
CA GLY A 100 0.17 -16.01 -7.82
C GLY A 100 -1.29 -15.93 -7.37
N ASP A 101 -1.63 -16.71 -6.34
CA ASP A 101 -2.84 -16.53 -5.54
C ASP A 101 -2.49 -15.64 -4.33
N PRO A 102 -3.36 -14.68 -3.92
CA PRO A 102 -3.22 -13.91 -2.69
C PRO A 102 -3.07 -14.76 -1.43
N ASN A 103 -3.53 -16.02 -1.45
CA ASN A 103 -3.50 -16.90 -0.31
C ASN A 103 -2.29 -17.86 -0.34
N PRO A 104 -1.25 -17.65 0.49
CA PRO A 104 -0.11 -18.56 0.57
C PRO A 104 -0.47 -19.94 1.17
N TRP A 105 -1.63 -20.08 1.82
CA TRP A 105 -2.03 -21.32 2.51
C TRP A 105 -2.52 -22.43 1.58
N GLN A 106 -2.77 -22.17 0.29
CA GLN A 106 -3.19 -23.22 -0.66
C GLN A 106 -2.03 -24.10 -1.19
N ARG A 107 -0.77 -23.82 -0.83
CA ARG A 107 0.38 -24.65 -1.24
C ARG A 107 0.83 -25.69 -0.21
N ARG A 108 0.08 -25.88 0.88
CA ARG A 108 0.27 -26.98 1.84
C ARG A 108 -0.95 -27.90 1.82
N ALA A 109 -1.09 -28.65 0.73
CA ALA A 109 -1.92 -29.86 0.66
C ALA A 109 -1.08 -30.97 0.02
#